data_AF-A0A9D7KLE7-F1
#
_entry.id   AF-A0A9D7KLE7-F1
#
_cell.length_a   1.000
_cell.length_b   1.000
_cell.length_c   1.000
_cell.angle_alpha   90.00
_cell.angle_beta   90.00
_cell.angle_gamma   90.00
#
_symmetry.space_group_name_H-M   'P 1'
#
loop_
_entity.id
_entity.type
_entity.pdbx_description
1 polymer ?
#
loop_
_entity_poly.entity_id
_entity_poly.type
_entity_poly.pdbx_seq_one_letter_code
_entity_poly.pdbx_strand_id
1 'polypeptide(L)' 'MDDKLIILFDGVCNFCNYWVNFIIDRDRRSIQRFAACQSEFGQETLKKIKPFHKPILIHLC' A
#
# COMPACT_ATOMS: atom_id res chain seq x y z
N MET A 1 -15.89 -6.60 11.00
CA MET A 1 -14.82 -6.79 9.99
C MET A 1 -14.69 -5.47 9.28
N ASP A 2 -13.53 -4.85 9.36
CA ASP A 2 -13.28 -3.49 8.87
C ASP A 2 -12.98 -3.61 7.37
N ASP A 3 -13.95 -3.30 6.49
CA ASP A 3 -13.79 -3.26 5.03
C ASP A 3 -12.91 -2.07 4.59
N LYS A 4 -11.76 -1.89 5.25
CA LYS A 4 -10.80 -0.84 4.91
C LYS A 4 -9.86 -1.35 3.84
N LEU A 5 -9.77 -0.58 2.76
CA LEU A 5 -8.89 -0.85 1.64
C LEU A 5 -7.43 -0.68 2.09
N ILE A 6 -6.67 -1.77 2.07
CA ILE A 6 -5.23 -1.75 2.36
C ILE A 6 -4.47 -1.69 1.03
N ILE A 7 -3.71 -0.62 0.85
CA ILE A 7 -2.84 -0.39 -0.30
C ILE A 7 -1.41 -0.79 0.08
N LEU A 8 -0.87 -1.79 -0.62
CA LEU A 8 0.53 -2.18 -0.49
C LEU A 8 1.39 -1.38 -1.46
N PHE A 9 2.50 -0.83 -0.98
CA PHE A 9 3.43 -0.03 -1.79
C PHE A 9 4.89 -0.46 -1.56
N ASP A 10 5.78 -0.07 -2.48
CA ASP A 10 7.21 -0.30 -2.33
C ASP A 10 7.84 0.78 -1.43
N GLY A 11 8.17 0.40 -0.19
CA GLY A 11 8.71 1.32 0.82
C GLY A 11 10.19 1.68 0.64
N VAL A 12 10.90 1.07 -0.31
CA VAL A 12 12.32 1.34 -0.57
C VAL A 12 12.51 2.52 -1.54
N CYS A 13 11.49 2.84 -2.33
CA CYS A 13 11.54 3.96 -3.28
C CYS A 13 11.03 5.27 -2.65
N ASN A 14 11.89 6.29 -2.62
CA ASN A 14 11.53 7.63 -2.13
C ASN A 14 10.36 8.27 -2.89
N PHE A 15 10.19 7.92 -4.17
CA PHE A 15 9.06 8.38 -4.97
C PHE A 15 7.75 7.74 -4.53
N CYS A 16 7.73 6.42 -4.29
CA CYS A 16 6.56 5.73 -3.75
C CYS A 16 6.18 6.28 -2.37
N ASN A 17 7.17 6.51 -1.51
CA ASN A 17 6.96 7.14 -0.19
C ASN A 17 6.35 8.54 -0.31
N TYR A 18 6.83 9.36 -1.26
CA TYR A 18 6.26 10.68 -1.51
C TYR A 18 4.78 10.61 -1.91
N TRP A 19 4.42 9.71 -2.85
CA TRP A 19 3.03 9.55 -3.27
C TRP A 19 2.12 9.03 -2.16
N VAL A 20 2.60 8.08 -1.35
CA VAL A 20 1.86 7.60 -0.18
C VAL A 20 1.57 8.73 0.79
N ASN A 21 2.59 9.52 1.16
CA ASN A 21 2.41 10.68 2.04
C ASN A 21 1.46 11.71 1.42
N PHE A 22 1.60 12.00 0.13
CA PHE A 22 0.72 12.91 -0.60
C PHE A 22 -0.76 12.47 -0.56
N ILE A 23 -1.02 11.17 -0.66
CA ILE A 23 -2.38 10.60 -0.59
C ILE A 23 -2.88 10.60 0.84
N ILE A 24 -2.04 10.26 1.83
CA ILE A 24 -2.39 10.31 3.25
C ILE A 24 -2.79 11.74 3.65
N ASP A 25 -2.02 12.74 3.25
CA ASP A 25 -2.33 14.16 3.46
C ASP A 25 -3.65 14.56 2.76
N ARG A 26 -3.90 13.94 1.60
CA ARG A 26 -5.14 13.94 0.79
C ARG A 26 -6.37 13.36 1.49
N ASP A 27 -6.17 12.26 2.19
CA ASP A 27 -7.24 11.38 2.65
C ASP A 27 -7.80 11.84 4.00
N ARG A 28 -8.68 12.84 3.93
CA ARG A 28 -9.37 13.40 5.11
C ARG A 28 -10.36 12.42 5.77
N ARG A 29 -10.65 11.27 5.13
CA ARG A 29 -11.62 10.29 5.63
C ARG A 29 -10.95 8.99 6.11
N SER A 30 -9.62 8.89 6.01
CA SER A 30 -8.84 7.70 6.39
C SER A 30 -9.43 6.40 5.85
N ILE A 31 -9.92 6.46 4.62
CA ILE A 31 -10.56 5.32 3.94
C ILE A 31 -9.49 4.31 3.53
N GLN A 32 -8.28 4.79 3.25
CA GLN A 32 -7.18 4.01 2.72
C GLN A 32 -6.13 3.79 3.81
N ARG A 33 -5.73 2.54 4.02
CA ARG A 33 -4.58 2.21 4.87
C ARG A 33 -3.41 1.81 3.98
N PHE A 34 -2.22 2.30 4.29
CA PHE A 34 -1.00 2.00 3.54
C PHE A 34 -0.11 1.07 4.35
N ALA A 35 0.46 0.06 3.68
CA ALA A 35 1.48 -0.79 4.27
C ALA A 35 2.61 -1.06 3.28
N ALA A 36 3.85 -0.97 3.74
CA ALA A 36 4.99 -1.30 2.91
C ALA A 36 5.02 -2.81 2.63
N CYS A 37 5.19 -3.18 1.37
CA CYS A 37 5.32 -4.57 0.93
C CYS A 37 6.46 -5.31 1.66
N GLN A 38 7.55 -4.59 1.97
CA GLN A 38 8.72 -5.13 2.66
C GLN A 38 8.53 -5.30 4.18
N SER A 39 7.50 -4.68 4.76
CA SER A 39 7.21 -4.84 6.19
C SER A 39 6.70 -6.24 6.51
N GLU A 40 6.87 -6.67 7.75
CA GLU A 40 6.35 -7.96 8.24
C GLU A 40 4.84 -8.11 7.95
N PHE A 41 4.06 -7.06 8.24
CA PHE A 41 2.64 -7.01 7.93
C PHE A 41 2.33 -7.11 6.42
N GLY A 42 3.12 -6.43 5.59
CA GLY A 42 2.99 -6.48 4.13
C GLY A 42 3.26 -7.87 3.57
N GLN A 43 4.32 -8.53 4.06
CA GLN A 43 4.68 -9.91 3.68
C GLN A 43 3.62 -10.93 4.15
N GLU A 44 3.11 -10.79 5.38
CA GLU A 44 2.03 -11.63 5.87
C GLU A 44 0.73 -11.45 5.07
N THR A 45 0.43 -10.20 4.72
CA THR A 45 -0.75 -9.86 3.90
C THR A 45 -0.58 -10.48 2.51
N LEU A 46 0.57 -10.31 1.86
CA LEU A 46 0.89 -10.92 0.57
C LEU A 46 0.77 -12.44 0.55
N LYS A 47 1.13 -13.12 1.64
CA LYS A 47 0.95 -14.58 1.75
C LYS A 47 -0.53 -14.99 1.81
N LYS A 48 -1.41 -14.11 2.30
CA LYS A 48 -2.86 -14.35 2.44
C LYS A 48 -3.64 -14.03 1.16
N ILE A 49 -3.15 -13.11 0.32
CA ILE A 49 -3.75 -12.76 -0.98
C ILE A 49 -3.06 -13.51 -2.11
N LYS A 50 -3.81 -14.29 -2.90
CA LYS A 50 -3.27 -14.87 -4.14
C LYS A 50 -2.88 -13.73 -5.09
N PRO A 51 -1.68 -13.74 -5.70
CA PRO A 51 -1.20 -12.67 -6.57
C PRO A 51 -1.93 -12.71 -7.93
N PHE A 52 -3.20 -12.31 -7.96
CA PHE A 52 -3.99 -12.24 -9.19
C PHE A 52 -4.50 -10.83 -9.53
N HIS A 53 -4.06 -9.84 -8.76
CA HIS A 53 -4.10 -8.46 -9.19
C HIS A 53 -2.81 -7.85 -8.70
N LYS A 54 -1.93 -7.43 -9.62
CA LYS A 54 -0.72 -6.67 -9.25
C LYS A 54 -1.23 -5.54 -8.34
N PRO A 55 -0.89 -5.54 -7.03
CA PRO A 55 -1.42 -4.56 -6.09
C PRO A 55 -1.00 -3.23 -6.63
N ILE A 56 -1.97 -2.41 -7.11
CA ILE A 56 -1.81 -1.18 -7.91
C ILE A 56 -0.36 -0.75 -7.86
N LEU A 57 0.41 -1.41 -8.73
CA LEU A 57 1.84 -1.21 -8.75
C LEU A 57 1.85 0.13 -9.43
N ILE A 58 2.05 1.18 -8.65
CA ILE A 58 2.52 2.45 -9.19
C ILE A 58 3.89 2.10 -9.78
N HIS A 59 3.84 1.48 -10.97
CA HIS A 59 4.96 1.17 -11.83
C HIS A 59 5.30 2.49 -12.49
N LEU A 60 5.82 3.38 -11.64
CA LEU A 60 6.53 4.59 -12.01
C LEU A 60 7.94 4.40 -11.44
N CYS A 61 8.58 3.34 -11.90
CA CYS A 61 9.94 3.42 -12.40
C CYS A 61 9.86 3.18 -13.91
#